data_AF-A0A4Q5P2V2-F1
#
_entry.id   AF-A0A4Q5P2V2-F1
#
_cell.length_a   1.000
_cell.length_b   1.000
_cell.length_c   1.000
_cell.angle_alpha   90.00
_cell.angle_beta   90.00
_cell.angle_gamma   90.00
#
_symmetry.space_group_name_H-M   'P 1'
#
loop_
_entity.id
_entity.type
_entity.pdbx_description
1 polymer ?
#
loop_
_entity_poly.entity_id
_entity_poly.type
_entity_poly.pdbx_seq_one_letter_code
_entity_poly.pdbx_strand_id
1 'polypeptide(L)'
;MPARASHLPHYIERTALQKLCSVAELPATHLLPAGQKTLANMVQKGWIESPPGSMARYRITPQGQTALKAEIPMPRTAQARVR
;
A
#
# COMPACT_ATOMS: atom_id res chain seq x y z
N MET A 1 -2.73 4.09 24.18
CA MET A 1 -3.16 4.04 22.76
C MET A 1 -3.13 2.58 22.33
N PRO A 2 -4.22 2.00 21.81
CA PRO A 2 -4.17 0.62 21.31
C PRO A 2 -3.16 0.53 20.16
N ALA A 3 -2.29 -0.48 20.21
CA ALA A 3 -1.37 -0.76 19.13
C ALA A 3 -2.20 -1.08 17.87
N ARG A 4 -2.06 -0.24 16.84
CA ARG A 4 -2.78 -0.43 15.57
C ARG A 4 -2.37 -1.78 15.00
N ALA A 5 -3.35 -2.57 14.56
CA ALA A 5 -3.06 -3.92 14.08
C ALA A 5 -2.13 -3.86 12.86
N SER A 6 -1.01 -4.59 12.92
CA SER A 6 0.10 -4.51 11.95
C SER A 6 -0.29 -4.90 10.52
N HIS A 7 -1.47 -5.50 10.34
CA HIS A 7 -2.03 -5.88 9.04
C HIS A 7 -2.75 -4.72 8.33
N LEU A 8 -2.96 -3.57 8.98
CA LEU A 8 -3.59 -2.41 8.37
C LEU A 8 -2.53 -1.44 7.84
N PRO A 9 -2.61 -1.02 6.56
CA PRO A 9 -1.67 -0.05 6.01
C PRO A 9 -1.82 1.31 6.69
N HIS A 10 -0.70 1.93 7.04
CA HIS A 10 -0.64 3.34 7.42
C HIS A 10 -1.02 4.22 6.21
N TYR A 11 -1.38 5.49 6.44
CA TYR A 11 -1.75 6.42 5.36
C TYR A 11 -0.74 6.42 4.20
N ILE A 12 0.55 6.52 4.51
CA ILE A 12 1.64 6.51 3.52
C ILE A 12 1.73 5.17 2.76
N GLU A 13 1.61 4.04 3.47
CA GLU A 13 1.62 2.70 2.86
C GLU A 13 0.40 2.53 1.95
N ARG A 14 -0.77 3.00 2.37
CA ARG A 14 -2.02 2.96 1.60
C ARG A 14 -1.91 3.76 0.31
N THR A 15 -1.35 4.97 0.37
CA THR A 15 -1.10 5.78 -0.83
C THR A 15 -0.17 5.07 -1.80
N ALA A 16 0.91 4.45 -1.32
CA ALA A 16 1.82 3.68 -2.17
C ALA A 16 1.12 2.47 -2.81
N LEU A 17 0.31 1.71 -2.05
CA LEU A 17 -0.49 0.60 -2.59
C LEU A 17 -1.51 1.06 -3.63
N GLN A 18 -2.18 2.19 -3.41
CA GLN A 18 -3.13 2.75 -4.39
C GLN A 18 -2.42 3.08 -5.71
N LYS A 19 -1.25 3.72 -5.66
CA LYS A 19 -0.46 4.03 -6.87
C LYS A 19 -0.03 2.76 -7.63
N LEU A 20 0.43 1.73 -6.90
CA LEU A 20 0.81 0.44 -7.47
C LEU A 20 -0.39 -0.40 -7.94
N CYS A 21 -1.59 -0.13 -7.44
CA CYS A 21 -2.82 -0.75 -7.94
C CYS A 21 -3.24 -0.15 -9.29
N SER A 22 -2.93 1.12 -9.54
CA SER A 22 -3.19 1.80 -10.82
C SER A 22 -2.11 1.55 -11.86
N VAL A 23 -0.88 1.29 -11.44
CA VAL A 23 0.28 1.07 -12.32
C VAL A 23 1.02 -0.18 -11.88
N ALA A 24 1.19 -1.14 -12.78
CA ALA A 24 1.75 -2.46 -12.49
C ALA A 24 3.13 -2.39 -11.80
N GLU A 25 3.99 -1.46 -12.20
CA GLU A 25 5.32 -1.28 -11.63
C GLU A 25 5.68 0.21 -11.54
N LEU A 26 6.10 0.67 -10.36
CA LEU A 26 6.55 2.04 -10.16
C LEU A 26 7.92 2.11 -9.50
N PRO A 27 8.76 3.07 -9.89
CA PRO A 27 10.00 3.35 -9.17
C PRO A 27 9.73 3.99 -7.80
N ALA A 28 10.66 3.81 -6.86
CA ALA A 28 10.60 4.36 -5.51
C ALA A 28 10.27 5.86 -5.46
N THR A 29 10.79 6.63 -6.42
CA THR A 29 10.59 8.08 -6.54
C THR A 29 9.14 8.46 -6.81
N HIS A 30 8.37 7.61 -7.49
CA HIS A 30 6.94 7.83 -7.74
C HIS A 30 6.06 7.40 -6.56
N LEU A 31 6.61 6.64 -5.61
CA LEU A 31 5.91 6.18 -4.41
C LEU A 31 5.98 7.19 -3.25
N LEU A 32 6.63 8.34 -3.44
CA LEU A 32 6.63 9.43 -2.46
C LEU A 32 5.19 9.80 -2.04
N PRO A 33 4.94 10.00 -0.73
CA PRO A 33 5.92 10.15 0.35
C PRO A 33 6.44 8.84 1.00
N ALA A 34 6.17 7.66 0.44
CA ALA A 34 6.72 6.40 0.95
C ALA A 34 8.24 6.35 0.73
N GLY A 35 9.00 6.58 1.80
CA GLY A 35 10.46 6.46 1.81
C GLY A 35 10.92 5.00 1.82
N GLN A 36 12.24 4.82 1.68
CA GLN A 36 12.87 3.49 1.63
C GLN A 36 12.51 2.59 2.82
N LYS A 37 12.46 3.14 4.04
CA LYS A 37 12.05 2.39 5.24
C LYS A 37 10.61 1.87 5.15
N THR A 38 9.69 2.69 4.64
CA THR A 38 8.29 2.29 4.44
C THR A 38 8.18 1.21 3.38
N LEU A 39 8.89 1.35 2.27
CA LEU A 39 8.91 0.36 1.20
C LEU A 39 9.51 -0.97 1.67
N ALA A 40 10.62 -0.94 2.41
CA ALA A 40 11.21 -2.13 3.02
C ALA A 40 10.24 -2.83 3.98
N ASN A 41 9.51 -2.08 4.81
CA ASN A 41 8.47 -2.64 5.67
C ASN A 41 7.33 -3.28 4.86
N MET A 42 6.90 -2.64 3.77
CA MET A 42 5.85 -3.19 2.89
C MET A 42 6.32 -4.45 2.16
N VAL A 43 7.60 -4.53 1.78
CA VAL A 43 8.21 -5.74 1.23
C VAL A 43 8.26 -6.85 2.28
N GLN A 44 8.68 -6.55 3.50
CA GLN A 44 8.71 -7.51 4.61
C GLN A 44 7.31 -8.03 4.96
N LYS A 45 6.28 -7.18 4.86
CA LYS A 45 4.86 -7.55 5.03
C LYS A 45 4.30 -8.35 3.86
N GLY A 46 5.04 -8.49 2.77
CA GLY A 46 4.62 -9.17 1.54
C GLY A 46 3.59 -8.39 0.73
N TRP A 47 3.38 -7.09 0.98
CA TRP A 47 2.39 -6.27 0.27
C TRP A 47 2.86 -5.77 -1.09
N ILE A 48 4.17 -5.56 -1.21
CA ILE A 48 4.83 -5.20 -2.46
C ILE A 48 6.05 -6.08 -2.61
N GLU A 49 6.55 -6.21 -3.83
CA GLU A 49 7.78 -6.93 -4.12
C GLU A 49 8.64 -6.12 -5.09
N SER A 50 9.95 -6.31 -4.99
CA SER A 50 10.95 -5.73 -5.89
C SER A 50 11.46 -6.82 -6.83
N PRO A 51 11.14 -6.78 -8.14
CA PRO A 51 11.60 -7.78 -9.09
C PRO A 51 13.14 -7.86 -9.13
N PRO A 52 13.73 -9.07 -9.20
CA PRO A 52 15.18 -9.20 -9.38
C PRO A 52 15.62 -8.52 -10.67
N GLY A 53 16.66 -7.69 -10.60
CA GLY A 53 17.17 -6.91 -11.74
C GLY A 53 16.51 -5.54 -11.93
N SER A 54 15.39 -5.25 -11.26
CA SER A 54 14.80 -3.91 -11.25
C SER A 54 15.31 -3.14 -10.03
N MET A 55 16.45 -2.46 -10.18
CA MET A 55 16.90 -1.52 -9.15
C MET A 55 15.82 -0.45 -8.93
N ALA A 56 15.24 -0.44 -7.73
CA ALA A 56 14.29 0.54 -7.22
C ALA A 56 12.87 0.55 -7.86
N ARG A 57 12.40 -0.53 -8.49
CA ARG A 57 10.98 -0.67 -8.87
C ARG A 57 10.24 -1.64 -7.95
N TYR A 58 8.97 -1.33 -7.72
CA TYR A 58 8.09 -2.12 -6.88
C TYR A 58 6.82 -2.44 -7.64
N ARG A 59 6.25 -3.61 -7.37
CA ARG A 59 4.91 -4.03 -7.82
C ARG A 59 4.07 -4.46 -6.63
N ILE A 60 2.76 -4.26 -6.73
CA ILE A 60 1.81 -4.73 -5.70
C ILE A 60 1.61 -6.24 -5.81
N THR A 61 1.61 -6.93 -4.66
CA THR A 61 1.29 -8.36 -4.59
C THR A 61 -0.21 -8.57 -4.35
N PRO A 62 -0.73 -9.80 -4.52
CA PRO A 62 -2.10 -10.12 -4.11
C PRO A 62 -2.37 -9.81 -2.63
N GLN A 63 -1.38 -9.98 -1.75
CA GLN A 63 -1.50 -9.66 -0.33
C GLN A 63 -1.62 -8.14 -0.09
N GLY A 64 -0.89 -7.32 -0.85
CA GLY A 64 -1.02 -5.86 -0.81
C GLY A 64 -2.38 -5.38 -1.30
N GLN A 65 -2.95 -6.02 -2.32
CA GLN A 65 -4.31 -5.74 -2.76
C GLN A 65 -5.34 -6.08 -1.69
N THR A 66 -5.18 -7.23 -1.01
CA THR A 66 -6.04 -7.60 0.12
C THR A 66 -5.88 -6.63 1.28
N ALA A 67 -4.66 -6.19 1.61
CA ALA A 67 -4.41 -5.19 2.64
C ALA A 67 -5.02 -3.82 2.29
N LEU A 68 -5.09 -3.47 1.00
CA LEU A 68 -5.75 -2.25 0.53
C LEU A 68 -7.29 -2.36 0.62
N LYS A 69 -7.84 -3.53 0.26
CA LYS A 69 -9.27 -3.87 0.33
C LYS A 69 -9.77 -4.15 1.75
N ALA A 70 -8.87 -4.49 2.67
CA ALA A 70 -9.21 -4.66 4.07
C ALA A 70 -9.93 -3.39 4.54
N GLU A 71 -11.17 -3.58 5.01
CA GLU A 71 -11.98 -2.49 5.51
C GLU A 71 -11.22 -1.81 6.65
N ILE A 72 -10.80 -0.57 6.43
CA ILE A 72 -10.45 0.29 7.56
C ILE A 72 -11.80 0.57 8.21
N PRO A 73 -12.05 0.18 9.48
CA PRO A 73 -13.24 0.62 10.18
C PRO A 73 -13.13 2.12 10.39
N MET A 74 -13.56 2.89 9.39
CA MET A 74 -13.93 4.29 9.55
C MET A 74 -15.37 4.30 10.08
N PRO A 75 -15.73 5.16 11.04
CA PRO A 75 -17.13 5.46 11.27
C PRO A 75 -17.73 5.97 9.96
N ARG A 76 -18.81 5.32 9.52
CA ARG A 76 -19.55 5.61 8.28
C ARG A 76 -19.87 7.09 8.16
N THR A 77 -19.08 7.81 7.36
CA THR A 77 -19.48 9.09 6.79
C THR A 77 -18.70 9.33 5.50
N ALA A 78 -19.16 8.72 4.40
CA ALA A 78 -19.17 9.34 3.07
C ALA A 78 -19.74 8.37 2.02
N GLN A 79 -21.02 8.60 1.71
CA GLN A 79 -21.59 8.64 0.35
C GLN A 79 -21.64 7.30 -0.41
N ALA A 80 -22.78 6.60 -0.50
CA ALA A 80 -24.05 7.09 -1.05
C ALA A 80 -23.84 7.99 -2.27
N ARG A 81 -23.58 7.37 -3.42
CA ARG A 81 -24.04 7.93 -4.69
C ARG A 81 -24.80 6.86 -5.46
N VAL A 82 -26.10 6.89 -5.22
CA VAL A 82 -27.15 6.32 -6.05
C VAL A 82 -27.02 6.91 -7.46
N ARG A 83 -27.15 6.05 -8.47
CA ARG A 83 -27.89 6.40 -9.68
C ARG A 83 -28.48 5.15 -10.30
#